data_AF-A0A953VX98-F1
#
_entry.id   AF-A0A953VX98-F1
#
_cell.length_a   1.000
_cell.length_b   1.000
_cell.length_c   1.000
_cell.angle_alpha   90.00
_cell.angle_beta   90.00
_cell.angle_gamma   90.00
#
_symmetry.space_group_name_H-M   'P 1'
#
loop_
_entity.id
_entity.type
_entity.pdbx_description
1 polymer ?
#
loop_
_entity_poly.entity_id
_entity_poly.type
_entity_poly.pdbx_seq_one_letter_code
_entity_poly.pdbx_strand_id
1 'polypeptide(L)' 'VMMTNGPQATIGRITEVDLPRPRTRKALLEHPDYYLYREQVLSFLEEYEHGAKGKQDPAPAPAAAPTDTNEQEAA' A
#
# COMPACT_ATOMS: atom_id res chain seq x y z
N VAL A 1 7.68 0.62 6.83
CA VAL A 1 8.20 2.01 6.68
C VAL A 1 9.02 2.07 5.40
N MET A 2 8.78 3.05 4.54
CA MET A 2 9.49 3.31 3.29
C MET A 2 10.31 4.61 3.41
N MET A 3 11.57 4.59 2.96
CA MET A 3 12.51 5.71 3.10
C MET A 3 12.89 6.28 1.73
N THR A 4 13.16 7.59 1.67
CA THR A 4 13.66 8.24 0.46
C THR A 4 15.16 7.93 0.25
N ASN A 5 15.67 8.12 -0.97
CA ASN A 5 17.07 7.85 -1.31
C ASN A 5 18.00 9.05 -1.04
N GLY A 6 19.26 8.77 -0.69
CA GLY A 6 20.35 9.76 -0.60
C GLY A 6 20.90 10.03 0.81
N PRO A 7 21.96 10.84 0.95
CA PRO A 7 22.63 11.12 2.23
C PRO A 7 21.80 11.96 3.21
N GLN A 8 20.66 12.51 2.77
CA GLN A 8 19.66 13.21 3.59
C GLN A 8 18.30 12.49 3.49
N ALA A 9 18.33 11.16 3.46
CA ALA A 9 17.13 10.33 3.42
C ALA A 9 16.17 10.64 4.57
N THR A 10 14.90 10.72 4.25
CA THR A 10 13.80 10.98 5.18
C THR A 10 12.75 9.87 5.10
N ILE A 11 11.83 9.84 6.05
CA ILE A 11 10.67 8.95 5.98
C ILE A 11 9.77 9.46 4.86
N GLY A 12 9.62 8.67 3.80
CA GLY A 12 8.80 9.03 2.63
C GLY A 12 7.35 8.59 2.77
N ARG A 13 7.13 7.35 3.22
CA ARG A 13 5.77 6.80 3.42
C ARG A 13 5.77 5.75 4.54
N ILE A 14 4.68 5.70 5.30
CA ILE A 14 4.41 4.62 6.24
C ILE A 14 3.29 3.77 5.65
N THR A 15 3.58 2.49 5.41
CA THR A 15 2.61 1.50 4.94
C THR A 15 2.41 0.46 6.03
N GLU A 16 1.17 0.24 6.41
CA GLU A 16 0.77 -0.83 7.31
C GLU A 16 0.65 -2.13 6.52
N VAL A 17 1.29 -3.19 7.02
CA VAL A 17 1.34 -4.49 6.34
C VAL A 17 0.92 -5.56 7.33
N ASP A 18 -0.34 -5.99 7.23
CA ASP A 18 -0.95 -6.98 8.12
C ASP A 18 -0.79 -8.41 7.60
N LEU A 19 0.43 -8.74 7.17
CA LEU A 19 0.75 -10.11 6.75
C LEU A 19 1.17 -10.94 7.98
N PRO A 20 0.56 -12.09 8.26
CA PRO A 20 0.86 -12.89 9.45
C PRO A 20 2.32 -13.37 9.44
N ARG A 21 2.96 -13.51 10.61
CA ARG A 21 4.33 -14.04 10.75
C ARG A 21 4.29 -15.41 11.46
N PRO A 22 5.12 -16.42 11.07
CA PRO A 22 6.19 -16.40 10.06
C PRO A 22 5.69 -16.54 8.62
N ARG A 23 6.37 -15.88 7.66
CA ARG A 23 5.97 -15.85 6.24
C ARG A 23 6.87 -16.75 5.41
N THR A 24 6.28 -17.61 4.57
CA THR A 24 7.00 -18.35 3.53
C THR A 24 6.65 -17.78 2.16
N ARG A 25 7.52 -17.96 1.15
CA ARG A 25 7.24 -17.47 -0.22
C ARG A 25 5.90 -17.98 -0.75
N LYS A 26 5.57 -19.24 -0.48
CA LYS A 26 4.30 -19.85 -0.90
C LYS A 26 3.10 -19.14 -0.25
N ALA A 27 3.12 -19.00 1.08
CA ALA A 27 2.04 -18.36 1.82
C ALA A 27 1.82 -16.88 1.43
N LEU A 28 2.89 -16.18 1.01
CA LEU A 28 2.78 -14.81 0.51
C LEU A 28 2.08 -14.75 -0.85
N LEU A 29 2.43 -15.63 -1.78
CA LEU A 29 1.84 -15.63 -3.13
C LEU A 29 0.35 -16.00 -3.12
N GLU A 30 -0.10 -16.75 -2.11
CA GLU A 30 -1.50 -17.13 -1.91
C GLU A 30 -2.31 -16.06 -1.15
N HIS A 31 -1.65 -15.06 -0.54
CA HIS A 31 -2.33 -14.02 0.24
C HIS A 31 -2.95 -12.97 -0.70
N PRO A 32 -4.25 -12.62 -0.54
CA PRO A 32 -4.94 -11.70 -1.44
C PRO A 32 -4.25 -10.32 -1.53
N ASP A 33 -3.82 -9.78 -0.40
CA ASP A 33 -3.23 -8.43 -0.34
C ASP A 33 -1.75 -8.36 -0.75
N TYR A 34 -1.11 -9.49 -1.05
CA TYR A 34 0.33 -9.50 -1.34
C TYR A 34 0.69 -8.65 -2.55
N TYR A 35 -0.10 -8.75 -3.63
CA TYR A 35 0.15 -8.00 -4.86
C TYR A 35 -0.13 -6.51 -4.69
N LEU A 36 -1.12 -6.14 -3.86
CA LEU A 36 -1.40 -4.76 -3.51
C LEU A 36 -0.21 -4.12 -2.77
N TYR A 37 0.32 -4.79 -1.73
CA TYR A 37 1.50 -4.29 -1.03
C TYR A 37 2.72 -4.21 -1.94
N ARG A 38 2.89 -5.18 -2.85
CA ARG A 38 3.97 -5.18 -3.83
C ARG A 38 3.89 -3.97 -4.76
N GLU A 39 2.72 -3.69 -5.30
CA GLU A 39 2.49 -2.53 -6.16
C GLU A 39 2.82 -1.24 -5.41
N GLN A 40 2.30 -1.05 -4.19
CA GLN A 40 2.58 0.14 -3.39
C GLN A 40 4.07 0.38 -3.15
N VAL A 41 4.85 -0.69 -2.93
CA VAL A 41 6.31 -0.61 -2.78
C VAL A 41 6.95 -0.21 -4.11
N LEU A 42 6.56 -0.83 -5.22
CA LEU A 42 7.14 -0.55 -6.53
C LEU A 42 6.85 0.89 -6.98
N SER A 43 5.61 1.35 -6.84
CA SER A 43 5.22 2.73 -7.17
C SER A 43 6.00 3.74 -6.33
N PHE A 44 6.22 3.46 -5.03
CA PHE A 44 7.06 4.31 -4.20
C PHE A 44 8.52 4.35 -4.68
N LEU A 45 9.10 3.21 -5.04
CA LEU A 45 10.48 3.16 -5.53
C LEU A 45 10.66 3.95 -6.84
N GLU A 46 9.67 3.87 -7.74
CA GLU A 46 9.64 4.65 -8.98
C GLU A 46 9.49 6.16 -8.69
N GLU A 47 8.59 6.53 -7.78
CA GLU A 47 8.34 7.92 -7.38
C GLU A 47 9.60 8.62 -6.85
N TYR A 48 10.46 7.90 -6.12
CA TYR A 48 11.66 8.41 -5.45
C TYR A 48 12.98 7.93 -6.08
N GLU A 49 12.97 7.44 -7.32
CA GLU A 49 14.17 6.96 -8.03
C GLU A 49 15.25 8.05 -8.13
N HIS A 50 14.85 9.32 -8.29
CA HIS A 50 15.74 10.47 -8.43
C HIS A 50 16.02 11.22 -7.11
N GLY A 51 15.71 10.62 -5.96
CA GLY A 51 16.00 11.16 -4.63
C GLY A 51 14.79 11.75 -3.91
N ALA A 52 15.03 12.47 -2.81
CA ALA A 52 13.99 12.89 -1.86
C ALA A 52 12.88 13.82 -2.41
N LYS A 53 13.05 14.37 -3.62
CA LYS A 53 12.02 15.14 -4.32
C LYS A 53 11.31 14.25 -5.32
N GLY A 54 10.44 13.36 -4.82
CA GLY A 54 9.66 12.47 -5.68
C GLY A 54 8.75 13.24 -6.64
N LYS A 55 8.35 12.62 -7.75
CA LYS A 55 7.28 13.14 -8.62
C LYS A 55 5.95 13.02 -7.86
N GLN A 56 5.32 14.14 -7.53
CA GLN A 56 4.03 14.13 -6.83
C GLN A 56 2.91 13.71 -7.79
N ASP A 57 2.54 12.43 -7.77
CA ASP A 57 1.25 11.98 -8.30
C ASP A 57 0.27 11.73 -7.14
N PRO A 58 -1.01 12.10 -7.30
CA PRO A 58 -1.95 12.15 -6.19
C PRO A 58 -2.25 10.74 -5.68
N ALA A 59 -2.25 10.62 -4.34
CA ALA A 59 -2.46 9.39 -3.59
C ALA A 59 -3.68 8.58 -4.08
N PRO A 60 -3.58 7.24 -4.16
CA PRO A 60 -4.76 6.42 -4.38
C PRO A 60 -5.67 6.56 -3.16
N ALA A 61 -6.88 7.05 -3.39
CA ALA A 61 -7.92 7.13 -2.37
C ALA A 61 -8.13 5.74 -1.74
N PRO A 62 -8.29 5.65 -0.40
CA PRO A 62 -8.56 4.37 0.24
C PRO A 62 -9.88 3.82 -0.26
N ALA A 63 -9.81 2.67 -0.93
CA ALA A 63 -10.95 1.94 -1.42
C ALA A 63 -11.80 1.41 -0.25
N ALA A 64 -13.10 1.74 -0.34
CA ALA A 64 -14.25 0.98 0.12
C ALA A 64 -14.35 0.61 1.62
N ALA A 65 -15.08 1.46 2.36
CA ALA A 65 -15.94 0.96 3.42
C ALA A 65 -17.13 0.22 2.77
N PRO A 66 -17.54 -0.97 3.25
CA PRO A 66 -18.78 -1.59 2.80
C PRO A 66 -19.96 -0.85 3.43
N THR A 67 -20.74 -0.16 2.61
CA THR A 67 -22.06 0.34 3.03
C THR A 67 -23.03 -0.83 3.04
N ASP A 68 -23.33 -1.34 4.22
CA ASP A 68 -24.45 -2.23 4.49
C ASP A 68 -25.75 -1.42 4.33
N THR A 69 -26.38 -1.47 3.14
CA THR A 69 -27.72 -0.92 2.94
C THR A 69 -28.73 -2.04 3.12
N ASN A 70 -29.19 -2.10 4.36
CA ASN A 70 -30.31 -2.82 4.93
C ASN A 70 -31.55 -2.88 4.01
N GLU A 71 -32.16 -4.07 3.97
CA GLU A 71 -33.42 -4.41 3.32
C GLU A 71 -34.56 -3.46 3.76
N GLN A 72 -35.27 -2.86 2.81
CA GLN A 72 -36.54 -2.17 3.06
C GLN A 72 -37.70 -2.96 2.43
N GLU A 73 -38.34 -3.71 3.32
CA GLU A 73 -39.75 -4.08 3.38
C GLU A 73 -40.69 -2.89 3.11
N ALA A 74 -41.66 -3.06 2.18
CA ALA A 74 -43.02 -2.49 2.15
C ALA A 74 -43.62 -2.69 0.74
N ALA A 75 -44.57 -3.61 0.60
CA ALA A 75 -46.02 -3.33 0.48
C ALA A 75 -46.47 -2.97 -0.95
#